data_AF-A0A080WRP8-F1
#
_entry.id   AF-A0A080WRP8-F1
#
_cell.length_a   1.000
_cell.length_b   1.000
_cell.length_c   1.000
_cell.angle_alpha   90.00
_cell.angle_beta   90.00
_cell.angle_gamma   90.00
#
_symmetry.space_group_name_H-M   'P 1'
#
loop_
_entity.id
_entity.type
_entity.pdbx_description
1 polymer ?
#
loop_
_entity_poly.entity_id
_entity_poly.type
_entity_poly.pdbx_seq_one_letter_code
_entity_poly.pdbx_strand_id
1 'polypeptide(L)'
;MGLRGFVDQKVTPLFGLDVLRIKVIGETGLHLTIVDLPGLVSGAEADNCSVVESLVNSYLENPRSIILAIVLAMSDVETQPIIQAARQFDNEGTRTVGIVTKVDLITNGTEEGIVAMAKNQGPIKLKLGYYLLKNPSPKEIESGITAEGRRRKDLSWFQKPGWKRRFLNLNRVGIDALKSSLEVLLAQHIKNELPKVCSEITKLLEDAQKEVTELGEGRPNTQAQRIFLQTQHAVSRTCTSCD
;
A
#
# COMPACT_ATOMS: atom_id res chain seq x y z
N MET A 1 24.51 9.38 -2.95
CA MET A 1 23.58 8.30 -2.59
C MET A 1 24.32 6.99 -2.75
N GLY A 2 24.55 6.26 -1.66
CA GLY A 2 25.34 5.01 -1.64
C GLY A 2 24.63 3.83 -2.29
N LEU A 3 24.10 4.03 -3.49
CA LEU A 3 23.43 3.00 -4.30
C LEU A 3 24.45 2.38 -5.25
N ARG A 4 24.33 1.07 -5.46
CA ARG A 4 25.19 0.32 -6.38
C ARG A 4 25.04 0.88 -7.80
N GLY A 5 26.13 1.38 -8.36
CA GLY A 5 26.14 2.09 -9.66
C GLY A 5 26.39 3.61 -9.58
N PHE A 6 26.27 4.21 -8.38
CA PHE A 6 26.68 5.60 -8.13
C PHE A 6 27.94 5.72 -7.26
N VAL A 7 28.36 4.63 -6.61
CA VAL A 7 29.58 4.58 -5.78
C VAL A 7 30.35 3.30 -6.08
N ASP A 8 31.69 3.40 -6.14
CA ASP A 8 32.63 2.33 -6.51
C ASP A 8 32.83 1.26 -5.40
N GLN A 9 31.83 1.10 -4.52
CA GLN A 9 31.87 0.15 -3.41
C GLN A 9 30.97 -1.05 -3.69
N LYS A 10 31.59 -2.23 -3.73
CA LYS A 10 30.96 -3.56 -3.94
C LYS A 10 29.90 -3.96 -2.91
N VAL A 11 29.77 -3.22 -1.80
CA VAL A 11 28.85 -3.51 -0.68
C VAL A 11 27.88 -2.33 -0.52
N THR A 12 27.01 -2.14 -1.49
CA THR A 12 25.91 -1.16 -1.40
C THR A 12 24.60 -1.88 -1.73
N PRO A 13 23.55 -1.70 -0.91
CA PRO A 13 22.28 -2.37 -1.12
C PRO A 13 21.65 -1.94 -2.46
N LEU A 14 20.99 -2.88 -3.14
CA LEU A 14 20.34 -2.63 -4.43
C LEU A 14 19.09 -1.73 -4.29
N PHE A 15 18.47 -1.73 -3.11
CA PHE A 15 17.26 -0.99 -2.78
C PHE A 15 17.51 -0.07 -1.58
N GLY A 16 17.12 1.21 -1.72
CA GLY A 16 17.04 2.14 -0.60
C GLY A 16 15.65 2.09 0.04
N LEU A 17 15.56 2.34 1.34
CA LEU A 17 14.29 2.57 2.04
C LEU A 17 13.71 3.98 1.74
N ASP A 18 14.44 4.79 0.97
CA ASP A 18 14.04 6.13 0.59
C ASP A 18 12.80 6.09 -0.32
N VAL A 19 11.82 6.95 -0.01
CA VAL A 19 10.55 7.01 -0.74
C VAL A 19 10.63 8.09 -1.82
N LEU A 20 10.48 7.71 -3.09
CA LEU A 20 10.28 8.66 -4.19
C LEU A 20 8.82 9.12 -4.21
N ARG A 21 8.58 10.39 -3.85
CA ARG A 21 7.24 10.99 -3.89
C ARG A 21 7.04 11.81 -5.16
N ILE A 22 6.10 11.38 -6.00
CA ILE A 22 5.68 12.13 -7.19
C ILE A 22 4.30 12.74 -6.91
N LYS A 23 4.20 14.07 -7.01
CA LYS A 23 2.92 14.80 -6.88
C LYS A 23 2.50 15.34 -8.23
N VAL A 24 1.41 14.81 -8.77
CA VAL A 24 0.79 15.29 -10.01
C VAL A 24 -0.46 16.09 -9.66
N ILE A 25 -0.60 17.30 -10.20
CA ILE A 25 -1.73 18.19 -9.99
C ILE A 25 -2.28 18.59 -11.36
N GLY A 26 -3.59 18.42 -11.57
CA GLY A 26 -4.28 18.79 -12.80
C GLY A 26 -5.72 18.28 -12.82
N GLU A 27 -6.42 18.46 -13.94
CA GLU A 27 -7.76 17.91 -14.19
C GLU A 27 -7.72 16.40 -14.47
N THR A 28 -7.02 15.65 -13.60
CA THR A 28 -6.93 14.19 -13.69
C THR A 28 -8.25 13.51 -13.30
N GLY A 29 -9.12 14.27 -12.62
CA GLY A 29 -10.40 13.79 -12.07
C GLY A 29 -10.19 12.57 -11.17
N LEU A 30 -9.10 12.53 -10.40
CA LEU A 30 -8.73 11.42 -9.51
C LEU A 30 -7.97 11.96 -8.30
N HIS A 31 -8.49 11.73 -7.10
CA HIS A 31 -7.82 12.07 -5.85
C HIS A 31 -7.37 10.79 -5.14
N LEU A 32 -6.30 10.17 -5.64
CA LEU A 32 -5.73 8.96 -5.06
C LEU A 32 -4.26 9.15 -4.74
N THR A 33 -3.83 8.53 -3.63
CA THR A 33 -2.43 8.29 -3.33
C THR A 33 -2.18 6.79 -3.54
N ILE A 34 -1.25 6.46 -4.41
CA ILE A 34 -0.85 5.08 -4.69
C ILE A 34 0.62 4.95 -4.30
N VAL A 35 0.94 3.88 -3.59
CA VAL A 35 2.31 3.48 -3.30
C VAL A 35 2.63 2.31 -4.23
N ASP A 36 3.62 2.50 -5.09
CA ASP A 36 4.15 1.41 -5.91
C ASP A 36 5.24 0.70 -5.14
N LEU A 37 5.14 -0.62 -5.05
CA LEU A 37 6.06 -1.47 -4.30
C LEU A 37 6.86 -2.33 -5.27
N PRO A 38 8.13 -2.64 -4.94
CA PRO A 38 8.93 -3.55 -5.75
C PRO A 38 8.21 -4.91 -5.90
N GLY A 39 8.28 -5.48 -7.11
CA GLY A 39 7.69 -6.78 -7.39
C GLY A 39 8.33 -7.88 -6.56
N LEU A 40 7.51 -8.79 -6.02
CA LEU A 40 7.97 -10.00 -5.35
C LEU A 40 8.54 -10.95 -6.42
N VAL A 41 9.87 -10.99 -6.58
CA VAL A 41 10.56 -11.86 -7.55
C VAL A 41 11.29 -12.97 -6.82
N SER A 42 10.90 -14.22 -7.06
CA SER A 42 11.45 -15.42 -6.39
C SER A 42 12.80 -15.90 -6.97
N GLY A 43 13.64 -15.02 -7.50
CA GLY A 43 14.85 -15.42 -8.25
C GLY A 43 16.03 -14.47 -8.24
N ALA A 44 16.01 -13.43 -7.39
CA ALA A 44 17.18 -12.57 -7.17
C ALA A 44 18.09 -13.15 -6.08
N GLU A 45 19.31 -12.61 -5.94
CA GLU A 45 20.22 -12.96 -4.83
C GLU A 45 19.45 -12.90 -3.48
N ALA A 46 19.61 -13.93 -2.64
CA ALA A 46 18.77 -14.17 -1.46
C ALA A 46 18.66 -12.96 -0.51
N ASP A 47 19.76 -12.22 -0.33
CA ASP A 47 19.81 -11.05 0.55
C ASP A 47 18.98 -9.86 0.02
N ASN A 48 18.82 -9.73 -1.29
CA ASN A 48 18.00 -8.67 -1.88
C ASN A 48 16.50 -9.02 -1.82
N CYS A 49 16.16 -10.31 -1.82
CA CYS A 49 14.77 -10.77 -1.73
C CYS A 49 14.17 -10.47 -0.35
N SER A 50 14.93 -10.70 0.72
CA SER A 50 14.44 -10.49 2.10
C SER A 50 14.14 -9.02 2.42
N VAL A 51 14.93 -8.08 1.90
CA VAL A 51 14.70 -6.63 2.07
C VAL A 51 13.43 -6.20 1.33
N VAL A 52 13.24 -6.68 0.10
CA VAL A 52 12.03 -6.40 -0.71
C VAL A 52 10.78 -6.97 -0.04
N GLU A 53 10.84 -8.22 0.43
CA GLU A 53 9.74 -8.86 1.15
C GLU A 53 9.41 -8.12 2.44
N SER A 54 10.43 -7.74 3.24
CA SER A 54 10.23 -6.98 4.48
C SER A 54 9.59 -5.62 4.21
N LEU A 55 10.03 -4.94 3.15
CA LEU A 55 9.43 -3.67 2.73
C LEU A 55 7.96 -3.88 2.34
N VAL A 56 7.66 -4.83 1.46
CA VAL A 56 6.29 -5.11 1.04
C VAL A 56 5.40 -5.47 2.23
N ASN A 57 5.86 -6.37 3.10
CA ASN A 57 5.15 -6.80 4.30
C ASN A 57 4.85 -5.62 5.24
N SER A 58 5.78 -4.68 5.43
CA SER A 58 5.55 -3.50 6.27
C SER A 58 4.36 -2.64 5.78
N TYR A 59 4.11 -2.57 4.47
CA TYR A 59 2.97 -1.86 3.90
C TYR A 59 1.67 -2.69 3.96
N LEU A 60 1.76 -4.02 3.80
CA LEU A 60 0.61 -4.93 3.89
C LEU A 60 0.11 -5.10 5.33
N GLU A 61 1.01 -5.08 6.31
CA GLU A 61 0.71 -5.25 7.73
C GLU A 61 -0.16 -4.10 8.27
N ASN A 62 0.07 -2.87 7.81
CA ASN A 62 -0.70 -1.72 8.25
C ASN A 62 -2.19 -1.89 7.92
N PRO A 63 -3.11 -2.06 8.89
CA PRO A 63 -4.52 -2.34 8.65
C PRO A 63 -5.26 -1.20 7.91
N ARG A 64 -4.65 -0.01 7.87
CA ARG A 64 -5.19 1.19 7.22
C ARG A 64 -4.78 1.29 5.75
N SER A 65 -4.03 0.34 5.21
CA SER A 65 -3.73 0.26 3.78
C SER A 65 -4.78 -0.58 3.05
N ILE A 66 -5.16 -0.11 1.85
CA ILE A 66 -5.94 -0.88 0.88
C ILE A 66 -4.94 -1.56 -0.05
N ILE A 67 -5.07 -2.88 -0.20
CA ILE A 67 -4.14 -3.70 -0.97
C ILE A 67 -4.68 -3.83 -2.39
N LEU A 68 -3.91 -3.41 -3.39
CA LEU A 68 -4.21 -3.61 -4.81
C LEU A 68 -3.41 -4.82 -5.32
N ALA A 69 -4.03 -6.01 -5.30
CA ALA A 69 -3.39 -7.22 -5.76
C ALA A 69 -3.48 -7.34 -7.29
N ILE A 70 -2.38 -7.05 -7.99
CA ILE A 70 -2.29 -7.18 -9.45
C ILE A 70 -2.00 -8.63 -9.80
N VAL A 71 -2.92 -9.24 -10.54
CA VAL A 71 -2.94 -10.67 -10.87
C VAL A 71 -2.87 -10.84 -12.38
N LEU A 72 -2.01 -11.74 -12.86
CA LEU A 72 -1.96 -12.11 -14.28
C LEU A 72 -3.10 -13.06 -14.64
N ALA A 73 -3.81 -12.79 -15.73
CA ALA A 73 -4.94 -13.62 -16.19
C ALA A 73 -4.53 -15.05 -16.61
N MET A 74 -3.27 -15.25 -17.02
CA MET A 74 -2.77 -16.54 -17.51
C MET A 74 -2.39 -17.53 -16.40
N SER A 75 -2.24 -17.04 -15.17
CA SER A 75 -1.70 -17.80 -14.04
C SER A 75 -2.76 -17.97 -12.96
N ASP A 76 -2.76 -19.12 -12.30
CA ASP A 76 -3.67 -19.38 -11.19
C ASP A 76 -3.49 -18.36 -10.07
N VAL A 77 -4.59 -17.80 -9.57
CA VAL A 77 -4.56 -16.72 -8.56
C VAL A 77 -3.88 -17.18 -7.27
N GLU A 78 -4.08 -18.44 -6.89
CA GLU A 78 -3.56 -19.03 -5.65
C GLU A 78 -2.04 -19.14 -5.63
N THR A 79 -1.40 -19.22 -6.79
CA THR A 79 0.05 -19.34 -6.92
C THR A 79 0.75 -17.99 -6.98
N GLN A 80 0.00 -16.88 -7.10
CA GLN A 80 0.61 -15.57 -7.26
C GLN A 80 1.15 -15.06 -5.92
N PRO A 81 2.44 -14.65 -5.85
CA PRO A 81 3.08 -14.23 -4.60
C PRO A 81 2.33 -13.12 -3.88
N ILE A 82 1.80 -12.13 -4.63
CA ILE A 82 1.06 -11.00 -4.05
C ILE A 82 -0.23 -11.43 -3.33
N ILE A 83 -0.90 -12.47 -3.85
CA ILE A 83 -2.12 -13.00 -3.24
C ILE A 83 -1.78 -13.77 -1.97
N GLN A 84 -0.72 -14.57 -1.98
CA GLN A 84 -0.25 -15.28 -0.80
C GLN A 84 0.18 -14.31 0.30
N ALA A 85 0.95 -13.27 -0.05
CA ALA A 85 1.37 -12.22 0.87
C ALA A 85 0.17 -11.45 1.43
N ALA A 86 -0.78 -11.02 0.57
CA ALA A 86 -1.97 -10.31 1.02
C ALA A 86 -2.81 -11.15 2.00
N ARG A 87 -2.95 -12.47 1.77
CA ARG A 87 -3.71 -13.36 2.66
C ARG A 87 -3.09 -13.54 4.05
N GLN A 88 -1.78 -13.34 4.20
CA GLN A 88 -1.13 -13.38 5.51
C GLN A 88 -1.63 -12.23 6.41
N PHE A 89 -1.97 -11.08 5.83
CA PHE A 89 -2.38 -9.87 6.56
C PHE A 89 -3.86 -9.47 6.36
N ASP A 90 -4.57 -10.10 5.43
CA ASP A 90 -6.00 -9.90 5.13
C ASP A 90 -6.64 -11.21 4.61
N ASN A 91 -6.73 -12.22 5.48
CA ASN A 91 -7.29 -13.53 5.10
C ASN A 91 -8.76 -13.47 4.65
N GLU A 92 -9.53 -12.49 5.15
CA GLU A 92 -10.93 -12.29 4.75
C GLU A 92 -11.10 -11.46 3.46
N GLY A 93 -10.02 -10.88 2.92
CA GLY A 93 -10.07 -10.03 1.74
C GLY A 93 -10.93 -8.76 1.94
N THR A 94 -10.94 -8.21 3.15
CA THR A 94 -11.76 -7.03 3.52
C THR A 94 -11.25 -5.74 2.91
N ARG A 95 -9.93 -5.63 2.72
CA ARG A 95 -9.22 -4.45 2.24
C ARG A 95 -8.36 -4.73 1.01
N THR A 96 -8.48 -5.94 0.46
CA THR A 96 -7.79 -6.37 -0.77
C THR A 96 -8.70 -6.29 -1.98
N VAL A 97 -8.28 -5.53 -2.99
CA VAL A 97 -8.91 -5.46 -4.33
C VAL A 97 -8.08 -6.30 -5.30
N GLY A 98 -8.72 -7.23 -6.00
CA GLY A 98 -8.06 -7.99 -7.06
C GLY A 98 -8.14 -7.26 -8.39
N ILE A 99 -7.01 -7.13 -9.09
CA ILE A 99 -6.94 -6.53 -10.43
C ILE A 99 -6.34 -7.55 -11.37
N VAL A 100 -7.14 -8.08 -12.28
CA VAL A 100 -6.69 -9.05 -13.27
C VAL A 100 -6.29 -8.30 -14.54
N THR A 101 -5.04 -8.48 -14.97
CA THR A 101 -4.47 -7.84 -16.17
C THR A 101 -3.96 -8.87 -17.17
N LYS A 102 -3.54 -8.40 -18.34
CA LYS A 102 -3.08 -9.20 -19.49
C LYS A 102 -4.09 -10.26 -19.94
N VAL A 103 -5.38 -9.89 -19.90
CA VAL A 103 -6.51 -10.74 -20.36
C VAL A 103 -6.46 -11.10 -21.85
N ASP A 104 -5.51 -10.55 -22.61
CA ASP A 104 -5.25 -10.85 -24.01
C ASP A 104 -4.30 -12.01 -24.25
N LEU A 105 -3.50 -12.38 -23.25
CA LEU A 105 -2.54 -13.47 -23.37
C LEU A 105 -3.16 -14.84 -23.05
N ILE A 106 -4.47 -14.87 -22.80
CA ILE A 106 -5.16 -16.10 -22.42
C ILE A 106 -5.39 -16.96 -23.66
N THR A 107 -5.15 -18.25 -23.50
CA THR A 107 -5.45 -19.26 -24.52
C THR A 107 -6.93 -19.62 -24.46
N ASN A 108 -7.51 -20.00 -25.60
CA ASN A 108 -8.89 -20.50 -25.64
C ASN A 108 -9.06 -21.66 -24.65
N GLY A 109 -9.90 -21.48 -23.61
CA GLY A 109 -10.20 -22.49 -22.60
C GLY A 109 -10.11 -22.02 -21.15
N THR A 110 -9.30 -21.02 -20.82
CA THR A 110 -9.16 -20.50 -19.43
C THR A 110 -10.07 -19.32 -19.10
N GLU A 111 -10.85 -18.84 -20.08
CA GLU A 111 -11.78 -17.72 -19.94
C GLU A 111 -12.83 -17.95 -18.83
N GLU A 112 -13.26 -19.20 -18.62
CA GLU A 112 -14.25 -19.54 -17.60
C GLU A 112 -13.72 -19.32 -16.18
N GLY A 113 -12.46 -19.66 -15.92
CA GLY A 113 -11.82 -19.42 -14.62
C GLY A 113 -11.72 -17.94 -14.31
N ILE A 114 -11.38 -17.11 -15.31
CA ILE A 114 -11.30 -15.66 -15.16
C ILE A 114 -12.68 -15.04 -14.92
N VAL A 115 -13.71 -15.54 -15.60
CA VAL A 115 -15.09 -15.08 -15.39
C VAL A 115 -15.59 -15.47 -14.01
N ALA A 116 -15.28 -16.70 -13.55
CA ALA A 116 -15.60 -17.14 -12.19
C ALA A 116 -14.89 -16.25 -11.14
N MET A 117 -13.62 -15.91 -11.38
CA MET A 117 -12.87 -14.98 -10.53
C MET A 117 -13.49 -13.57 -10.53
N ALA A 118 -13.84 -13.02 -11.69
CA ALA A 118 -14.51 -11.73 -11.80
C ALA A 118 -15.88 -11.70 -11.09
N LYS A 119 -16.58 -12.85 -11.03
CA LYS A 119 -17.81 -13.05 -10.25
C LYS A 119 -17.56 -13.36 -8.77
N ASN A 120 -16.30 -13.39 -8.33
CA ASN A 120 -15.89 -13.74 -6.97
C ASN A 120 -16.35 -15.16 -6.55
N GLN A 121 -16.43 -16.08 -7.52
CA GLN A 121 -16.85 -17.47 -7.35
C GLN A 121 -15.67 -18.45 -7.38
N GLY A 122 -14.45 -17.94 -7.49
CA GLY A 122 -13.22 -18.73 -7.47
C GLY A 122 -12.83 -19.23 -6.08
N PRO A 123 -11.67 -19.92 -5.99
CA PRO A 123 -11.14 -20.45 -4.73
C PRO A 123 -10.79 -19.32 -3.74
N ILE A 124 -10.31 -18.19 -4.24
CA ILE A 124 -10.03 -16.99 -3.46
C ILE A 124 -11.17 -16.01 -3.65
N LYS A 125 -11.76 -15.58 -2.53
CA LYS A 125 -12.85 -14.62 -2.49
C LYS A 125 -12.38 -13.35 -1.80
N LEU A 126 -12.55 -12.22 -2.46
CA LEU A 126 -12.25 -10.90 -1.92
C LEU A 126 -13.56 -10.15 -1.69
N LYS A 127 -13.76 -9.53 -0.53
CA LYS A 127 -15.00 -8.77 -0.25
C LYS A 127 -15.13 -7.57 -1.19
N LEU A 128 -14.00 -6.98 -1.58
CA LEU A 128 -13.96 -5.89 -2.55
C LEU A 128 -14.00 -6.37 -4.01
N GLY A 129 -13.91 -7.68 -4.24
CA GLY A 129 -14.04 -8.31 -5.55
C GLY A 129 -12.83 -8.14 -6.48
N TYR A 130 -13.03 -8.57 -7.73
CA TYR A 130 -12.02 -8.54 -8.79
C TYR A 130 -12.43 -7.59 -9.91
N TYR A 131 -11.46 -6.87 -10.48
CA TYR A 131 -11.60 -6.05 -11.67
C TYR A 131 -10.82 -6.65 -12.83
N LEU A 132 -11.39 -6.59 -14.04
CA LEU A 132 -10.71 -7.03 -15.26
C LEU A 132 -10.24 -5.81 -16.06
N LEU A 133 -8.96 -5.79 -16.44
CA LEU A 133 -8.37 -4.71 -17.22
C LEU A 133 -7.62 -5.25 -18.44
N LYS A 134 -7.73 -4.55 -19.56
CA LYS A 134 -6.88 -4.71 -20.73
C LYS A 134 -5.93 -3.51 -20.84
N ASN A 135 -4.69 -3.74 -20.45
CA ASN A 135 -3.63 -2.74 -20.63
C ASN A 135 -3.18 -2.65 -22.10
N PRO A 136 -2.71 -1.47 -22.55
CA PRO A 136 -2.12 -1.30 -23.89
C PRO A 136 -0.89 -2.19 -24.06
N SER A 137 -0.72 -2.76 -25.24
CA SER A 137 0.49 -3.50 -25.60
C SER A 137 1.68 -2.56 -25.80
N PRO A 138 2.93 -3.05 -25.67
CA PRO A 138 4.13 -2.23 -25.88
C PRO A 138 4.14 -1.49 -27.22
N LYS A 139 3.72 -2.16 -28.30
CA LYS A 139 3.58 -1.57 -29.64
C LYS A 139 2.59 -0.40 -29.68
N GLU A 140 1.48 -0.50 -28.94
CA GLU A 140 0.49 0.56 -28.88
C GLU A 140 1.00 1.76 -28.08
N ILE A 141 1.79 1.50 -27.04
CA ILE A 141 2.46 2.55 -26.25
C ILE A 141 3.47 3.30 -27.14
N GLU A 142 4.30 2.58 -27.89
CA GLU A 142 5.25 3.14 -28.85
C GLU A 142 4.56 3.98 -29.94
N SER A 143 3.37 3.56 -30.38
CA SER A 143 2.56 4.32 -31.35
C SER A 143 1.88 5.58 -30.79
N GLY A 144 2.09 5.91 -29.50
CA GLY A 144 1.55 7.12 -28.88
C GLY A 144 0.06 7.07 -28.57
N ILE A 145 -0.48 5.91 -28.18
CA ILE A 145 -1.91 5.77 -27.86
C ILE A 145 -2.36 6.74 -26.75
N THR A 146 -3.36 7.58 -27.07
CA THR A 146 -3.96 8.56 -26.15
C THR A 146 -4.72 7.88 -25.01
N ALA A 147 -4.87 8.57 -23.88
CA ALA A 147 -5.60 8.04 -22.72
C ALA A 147 -7.04 7.60 -23.08
N GLU A 148 -7.74 8.40 -23.87
CA GLU A 148 -9.09 8.07 -24.36
C GLU A 148 -9.08 6.85 -25.30
N GLY A 149 -8.05 6.74 -26.15
CA GLY A 149 -7.84 5.57 -27.00
C GLY A 149 -7.64 4.29 -26.17
N ARG A 150 -6.91 4.37 -25.05
CA ARG A 150 -6.70 3.24 -24.12
C ARG A 150 -8.02 2.80 -23.51
N ARG A 151 -8.78 3.74 -22.95
CA ARG A 151 -10.11 3.51 -22.36
C ARG A 151 -11.07 2.82 -23.33
N ARG A 152 -11.17 3.34 -24.56
CA ARG A 152 -12.05 2.77 -25.58
C ARG A 152 -11.63 1.36 -26.00
N LYS A 153 -10.33 1.09 -26.10
CA LYS A 153 -9.82 -0.26 -26.42
C LYS A 153 -10.08 -1.24 -25.28
N ASP A 154 -9.87 -0.81 -24.05
CA ASP A 154 -10.13 -1.60 -22.86
C ASP A 154 -11.59 -2.05 -22.82
N LEU A 155 -12.54 -1.11 -22.93
CA LEU A 155 -13.96 -1.43 -22.96
C LEU A 155 -14.35 -2.30 -24.18
N SER A 156 -13.86 -1.97 -25.37
CA SER A 156 -14.22 -2.73 -26.59
C SER A 156 -13.67 -4.15 -26.59
N TRP A 157 -12.58 -4.43 -25.86
CA TRP A 157 -12.07 -5.80 -25.67
C TRP A 157 -13.11 -6.69 -25.00
N PHE A 158 -13.72 -6.21 -23.91
CA PHE A 158 -14.71 -6.97 -23.15
C PHE A 158 -16.11 -6.99 -23.79
N GLN A 159 -16.35 -6.14 -24.80
CA GLN A 159 -17.57 -6.18 -25.61
C GLN A 159 -17.54 -7.27 -26.70
N LYS A 160 -16.39 -7.90 -26.96
CA LYS A 160 -16.28 -9.00 -27.92
C LYS A 160 -17.22 -10.16 -27.53
N PRO A 161 -17.76 -10.92 -28.50
CA PRO A 161 -18.75 -11.96 -28.24
C PRO A 161 -18.26 -13.07 -27.30
N GLY A 162 -16.95 -13.35 -27.25
CA GLY A 162 -16.36 -14.25 -26.25
C GLY A 162 -16.65 -13.78 -24.81
N TRP A 163 -16.33 -12.52 -24.48
CA TRP A 163 -16.49 -11.99 -23.13
C TRP A 163 -17.92 -11.55 -22.82
N LYS A 164 -18.60 -10.93 -23.78
CA LYS A 164 -19.96 -10.39 -23.61
C LYS A 164 -21.00 -11.48 -23.28
N ARG A 165 -20.86 -12.68 -23.87
CA ARG A 165 -21.77 -13.81 -23.60
C ARG A 165 -21.60 -14.41 -22.20
N ARG A 166 -20.52 -14.07 -21.48
CA ARG A 166 -20.18 -14.67 -20.19
C ARG A 166 -20.73 -13.91 -18.98
N PHE A 167 -21.60 -12.91 -19.23
CA PHE A 167 -22.30 -12.11 -18.22
C PHE A 167 -21.34 -11.48 -17.21
N LEU A 168 -20.32 -10.77 -17.72
CA LEU A 168 -19.45 -9.96 -16.88
C LEU A 168 -20.21 -8.73 -16.37
N ASN A 169 -20.02 -8.41 -15.10
CA ASN A 169 -20.52 -7.15 -14.55
C ASN A 169 -19.69 -6.00 -15.13
N LEU A 170 -20.29 -5.15 -15.96
CA LEU A 170 -19.61 -4.03 -16.60
C LEU A 170 -19.03 -3.03 -15.57
N ASN A 171 -19.61 -2.96 -14.36
CA ASN A 171 -19.10 -2.12 -13.28
C ASN A 171 -17.81 -2.67 -12.63
N ARG A 172 -17.33 -3.83 -13.09
CA ARG A 172 -16.07 -4.46 -12.64
C ARG A 172 -15.10 -4.67 -13.80
N VAL A 173 -15.37 -4.04 -14.94
CA VAL A 173 -14.61 -4.22 -16.16
C VAL A 173 -14.13 -2.86 -16.67
N GLY A 174 -12.83 -2.79 -16.91
CA GLY A 174 -12.18 -1.62 -17.47
C GLY A 174 -11.75 -0.58 -16.45
N ILE A 175 -10.89 0.32 -16.91
CA ILE A 175 -10.17 1.29 -16.08
C ILE A 175 -11.10 2.31 -15.42
N ASP A 176 -12.18 2.74 -16.09
CA ASP A 176 -13.10 3.73 -15.52
C ASP A 176 -13.89 3.17 -14.34
N ALA A 177 -14.36 1.93 -14.49
CA ALA A 177 -15.07 1.24 -13.42
C ALA A 177 -14.18 1.04 -12.19
N LEU A 178 -12.92 0.67 -12.40
CA LEU A 178 -11.93 0.58 -11.34
C LEU A 178 -11.68 1.95 -10.71
N LYS A 179 -11.45 2.98 -11.53
CA LYS A 179 -11.16 4.35 -11.08
C LYS A 179 -12.26 4.89 -10.16
N SER A 180 -13.51 4.91 -10.63
CA SER A 180 -14.64 5.42 -9.86
C SER A 180 -14.87 4.62 -8.58
N SER A 181 -14.65 3.30 -8.61
CA SER A 181 -14.81 2.46 -7.43
C SER A 181 -13.71 2.68 -6.40
N LEU A 182 -12.45 2.86 -6.84
CA LEU A 182 -11.32 3.15 -5.95
C LEU A 182 -11.47 4.51 -5.26
N GLU A 183 -12.01 5.51 -5.94
CA GLU A 183 -12.29 6.82 -5.35
C GLU A 183 -13.28 6.71 -4.18
N VAL A 184 -14.42 6.04 -4.40
CA VAL A 184 -15.44 5.83 -3.36
C VAL A 184 -14.86 5.02 -2.21
N LEU A 185 -14.11 3.97 -2.53
CA LEU A 185 -13.50 3.08 -1.54
C LEU A 185 -12.48 3.84 -0.69
N LEU A 186 -11.58 4.61 -1.30
CA LEU A 186 -10.60 5.40 -0.56
C LEU A 186 -11.29 6.44 0.34
N ALA A 187 -12.30 7.14 -0.18
CA ALA A 187 -13.04 8.14 0.60
C ALA A 187 -13.73 7.50 1.83
N GLN A 188 -14.37 6.35 1.65
CA GLN A 188 -15.00 5.62 2.75
C GLN A 188 -13.97 5.11 3.77
N HIS A 189 -12.82 4.62 3.28
CA HIS A 189 -11.74 4.15 4.14
C HIS A 189 -11.15 5.29 4.98
N ILE A 190 -10.86 6.44 4.37
CA ILE A 190 -10.40 7.64 5.09
C ILE A 190 -11.43 8.06 6.14
N LYS A 191 -12.71 8.09 5.79
CA LYS A 191 -13.79 8.47 6.72
C LYS A 191 -13.84 7.57 7.97
N ASN A 192 -13.60 6.27 7.79
CA ASN A 192 -13.65 5.30 8.88
C ASN A 192 -12.36 5.28 9.74
N GLU A 193 -11.21 5.52 9.14
CA GLU A 193 -9.91 5.44 9.82
C GLU A 193 -9.45 6.77 10.43
N LEU A 194 -9.85 7.92 9.86
CA LEU A 194 -9.41 9.24 10.33
C LEU A 194 -9.72 9.50 11.82
N PRO A 195 -10.92 9.19 12.36
CA PRO A 195 -11.19 9.39 13.79
C PRO A 195 -10.26 8.57 14.68
N LYS A 196 -9.90 7.35 14.26
CA LYS A 196 -8.98 6.48 15.00
C LYS A 196 -7.57 7.08 15.02
N VAL A 197 -7.10 7.58 13.88
CA VAL A 197 -5.82 8.28 13.78
C VAL A 197 -5.80 9.52 14.67
N CYS A 198 -6.86 10.32 14.68
CA CYS A 198 -6.96 11.46 15.59
C CYS A 198 -6.86 11.02 17.06
N SER A 199 -7.59 9.98 17.47
CA SER A 199 -7.53 9.47 18.84
C SER A 199 -6.15 8.94 19.23
N GLU A 200 -5.45 8.28 18.31
CA GLU A 200 -4.09 7.77 18.50
C GLU A 200 -3.10 8.92 18.67
N ILE A 201 -3.19 9.95 17.82
CA ILE A 201 -2.35 11.15 17.92
C ILE A 201 -2.59 11.88 19.24
N THR A 202 -3.85 12.06 19.65
CA THR A 202 -4.18 12.69 20.93
C THR A 202 -3.58 11.92 22.11
N LYS A 203 -3.70 10.59 22.09
CA LYS A 203 -3.09 9.74 23.13
C LYS A 203 -1.56 9.87 23.16
N LEU A 204 -0.90 9.81 22.00
CA LEU A 204 0.55 9.98 21.91
C LEU A 204 1.00 11.36 22.40
N LEU A 205 0.20 12.39 22.16
CA LEU A 205 0.46 13.74 22.66
C LEU A 205 0.34 13.80 24.19
N GLU A 206 -0.71 13.20 24.77
CA GLU A 206 -0.90 13.12 26.22
C GLU A 206 0.25 12.36 26.89
N ASP A 207 0.63 11.21 26.34
CA ASP A 207 1.75 10.39 26.84
C ASP A 207 3.07 11.17 26.80
N ALA A 208 3.36 11.86 25.68
CA ALA A 208 4.56 12.69 25.56
C ALA A 208 4.54 13.89 26.52
N GLN A 209 3.39 14.54 26.72
CA GLN A 209 3.25 15.64 27.68
C GLN A 209 3.46 15.16 29.12
N LYS A 210 2.98 13.96 29.43
CA LYS A 210 3.22 13.33 30.73
C LYS A 210 4.70 13.06 30.95
N GLU A 211 5.40 12.50 29.96
CA GLU A 211 6.85 12.27 30.02
C GLU A 211 7.63 13.58 30.23
N VAL A 212 7.26 14.64 29.50
CA VAL A 212 7.84 15.99 29.69
C VAL A 212 7.60 16.51 31.10
N THR A 213 6.41 16.27 31.67
CA THR A 213 6.07 16.69 33.04
C THR A 213 6.88 15.91 34.08
N GLU A 214 7.08 14.60 33.88
CA GLU A 214 7.88 13.73 34.75
C GLU A 214 9.36 14.12 34.76
N LEU A 215 9.90 14.64 33.66
CA LEU A 215 11.27 15.18 33.58
C LEU A 215 11.43 16.48 34.41
N GLY A 216 10.32 17.11 34.79
CA GLY A 216 10.28 18.35 35.56
C GLY A 216 10.71 19.58 34.76
N GLU A 217 10.82 20.71 35.45
CA GLU A 217 11.17 21.97 34.79
C GLU A 217 12.60 21.96 34.25
N GLY A 218 12.74 22.39 33.00
CA GLY A 218 14.03 22.62 32.37
C GLY A 218 14.83 23.66 33.16
N ARG A 219 16.12 23.40 33.37
CA ARG A 219 17.04 24.32 34.07
C ARG A 219 18.06 24.86 33.06
N PRO A 220 17.72 25.92 32.31
CA PRO A 220 18.46 26.34 31.12
C PRO A 220 19.80 27.02 31.43
N ASN A 221 20.05 27.44 32.68
CA ASN A 221 21.26 28.14 33.06
C ASN A 221 21.88 27.60 34.35
N THR A 222 23.18 27.85 34.53
CA THR A 222 23.97 27.31 35.65
C THR A 222 23.48 27.82 37.00
N GLN A 223 22.87 29.01 37.06
CA GLN A 223 22.28 29.54 38.30
C GLN A 223 21.06 28.72 38.73
N ALA A 224 20.11 28.44 37.82
CA ALA A 224 18.93 27.61 38.12
C ALA A 224 19.33 26.19 38.53
N GLN A 225 20.37 25.62 37.92
CA GLN A 225 20.92 24.32 38.30
C GLN A 225 21.50 24.32 39.72
N ARG A 226 22.29 25.34 40.09
CA ARG A 226 22.86 25.48 41.44
C ARG A 226 21.80 25.63 42.51
N ILE A 227 20.78 26.47 42.27
CA ILE A 227 19.67 26.67 43.21
C ILE A 227 18.94 25.34 43.46
N PHE A 228 18.62 24.59 42.41
CA PHE A 228 17.94 23.30 42.55
C PHE A 228 18.75 22.29 43.38
N LEU A 229 20.05 22.14 43.10
CA LEU A 229 20.93 21.23 43.84
C LEU A 229 21.06 21.61 45.32
N GLN A 230 21.15 22.91 45.63
CA GLN A 230 21.19 23.40 47.01
C GLN A 230 19.87 23.11 47.75
N THR A 231 18.74 23.29 47.07
CA THR A 231 17.41 23.07 47.66
C THR A 231 17.17 21.58 47.93
N GLN A 232 17.55 20.67 47.03
CA GLN A 232 17.48 19.22 47.30
C GLN A 232 18.40 18.77 48.45
N HIS A 233 19.60 19.33 48.56
CA HIS A 233 20.52 19.03 49.67
C HIS A 233 19.98 19.47 51.04
N ALA A 234 19.22 20.56 51.10
CA ALA A 234 18.58 21.05 52.32
C ALA A 234 17.38 20.19 52.75
N VAL A 235 16.59 19.70 51.79
CA VAL A 235 15.46 18.79 52.05
C VAL A 235 15.94 17.41 52.53
N SER A 236 17.04 16.90 51.98
CA SER A 236 17.60 15.61 52.42
C SER A 236 18.13 15.64 53.87
N ARG A 237 18.69 16.77 54.32
CA ARG A 237 19.20 16.95 55.69
C ARG A 237 18.11 17.09 56.76
N THR A 238 16.93 17.58 56.39
CA THR A 238 15.80 17.77 57.32
C THR A 238 15.02 16.48 57.55
N CYS A 239 15.00 15.56 56.57
CA CYS A 239 14.42 14.22 56.77
C CYS A 239 15.29 13.29 57.64
N THR A 240 16.62 13.47 57.65
CA THR A 240 17.53 12.65 58.49
C THR A 240 17.61 13.07 59.96
N SER A 241 16.90 14.12 60.38
CA SER A 241 16.92 14.63 61.76
C SER A 241 15.62 14.40 62.52
N CYS A 242 14.75 13.48 62.05
CA CYS A 242 13.47 13.13 62.68
C CYS A 242 13.40 11.69 63.23
N ASP A 243 14.53 10.97 63.29
CA ASP A 243 14.70 9.74 64.08
C ASP A 243 15.60 10.02 65.30
#